data_AF-A0A0C1RZG3-F1
#
_entry.id   AF-A0A0C1RZG3-F1
#
_cell.length_a   1.000
_cell.length_b   1.000
_cell.length_c   1.000
_cell.angle_alpha   90.00
_cell.angle_beta   90.00
_cell.angle_gamma   90.00
#
_symmetry.space_group_name_H-M   'P 1'
#
loop_
_entity.id
_entity.type
_entity.pdbx_description
1 polymer ?
#
loop_
_entity_poly.entity_id
_entity_poly.type
_entity_poly.pdbx_seq_one_letter_code
_entity_poly.pdbx_strand_id
1 'polypeptide(L)' 'MVATLRKSLKTIEDYKSASPHYTDLLDIMADILILRKEYRNSMKDSIFSVEENLITKKNGGRAPLN' A
#
# COMPACT_ATOMS: atom_id res chain seq x y z
N MET A 1 -1.01 -1.68 9.09
CA MET A 1 -0.91 -2.32 7.74
C MET A 1 -1.91 -3.46 7.52
N VAL A 2 -2.01 -4.46 8.40
CA VAL A 2 -2.93 -5.61 8.20
C VAL A 2 -4.40 -5.17 8.09
N ALA A 3 -4.84 -4.26 8.97
CA ALA A 3 -6.20 -3.70 8.92
C ALA A 3 -6.48 -2.94 7.61
N THR A 4 -5.48 -2.21 7.09
CA THR A 4 -5.59 -1.48 5.82
C THR A 4 -5.74 -2.44 4.64
N LEU A 5 -4.97 -3.52 4.59
CA LEU A 5 -5.07 -4.53 3.54
C LEU A 5 -6.45 -5.21 3.52
N ARG A 6 -6.93 -5.65 4.69
CA ARG A 6 -8.26 -6.29 4.80
C ARG A 6 -9.37 -5.36 4.32
N LYS A 7 -9.30 -4.07 4.68
CA LYS A 7 -10.27 -3.08 4.22
C LYS A 7 -10.22 -2.91 2.70
N SER A 8 -9.03 -2.77 2.13
CA SER A 8 -8.85 -2.63 0.68
C SER A 8 -9.36 -3.85 -0.10
N LEU A 9 -9.05 -5.07 0.35
CA LEU A 9 -9.54 -6.30 -0.30
C LEU A 9 -11.05 -6.42 -0.22
N LYS A 10 -11.66 -6.06 0.92
CA LYS A 10 -13.12 -6.02 1.05
C LYS A 10 -13.74 -5.04 0.06
N THR A 11 -13.17 -3.83 -0.05
CA THR A 11 -13.63 -2.84 -1.03
C THR A 11 -13.53 -3.37 -2.46
N ILE A 12 -12.47 -4.09 -2.81
CA ILE A 12 -12.32 -4.72 -4.14
C ILE A 12 -13.45 -5.72 -4.40
N GLU A 13 -13.76 -6.61 -3.45
CA GLU A 13 -14.84 -7.59 -3.58
C GLU A 13 -16.23 -6.93 -3.69
N ASP A 14 -16.47 -5.85 -2.93
CA ASP A 14 -17.69 -5.06 -3.03
C ASP A 14 -17.85 -4.47 -4.45
N TYR A 15 -16.75 -3.96 -5.04
CA TYR A 15 -16.75 -3.42 -6.41
C TYR A 15 -16.89 -4.48 -7.50
N LYS A 16 -16.29 -5.67 -7.33
CA LYS A 16 -16.48 -6.80 -8.26
C LYS A 16 -17.96 -7.19 -8.34
N SER A 17 -18.63 -7.21 -7.18
CA SER A 17 -20.06 -7.51 -7.08
C SER A 17 -20.94 -6.41 -7.71
N ALA A 18 -20.56 -5.14 -7.56
CA ALA A 18 -21.33 -4.00 -8.07
C ALA A 18 -21.05 -3.67 -9.54
N SER A 19 -19.86 -3.98 -10.07
CA SER A 19 -19.44 -3.67 -11.43
C SER A 19 -18.58 -4.80 -12.02
N PRO A 20 -19.23 -5.85 -12.56
CA PRO A 20 -18.54 -7.06 -13.03
C PRO A 20 -17.57 -6.81 -14.19
N HIS A 21 -17.71 -5.70 -14.92
CA HIS A 21 -16.88 -5.34 -16.07
C HIS A 21 -15.41 -5.07 -15.71
N TYR A 22 -15.12 -4.81 -14.43
CA TYR A 22 -13.76 -4.55 -13.95
C TYR A 22 -13.14 -5.72 -13.18
N THR A 23 -13.79 -6.89 -13.18
CA THR A 23 -13.36 -8.06 -12.39
C THR A 23 -11.89 -8.39 -12.58
N ASP A 24 -11.43 -8.54 -13.82
CA ASP A 24 -10.04 -8.91 -14.12
C ASP A 24 -9.03 -7.87 -13.60
N LEU A 25 -9.36 -6.57 -13.77
CA LEU A 25 -8.50 -5.49 -13.26
C LEU A 25 -8.46 -5.50 -11.73
N LEU A 26 -9.61 -5.71 -11.10
CA LEU A 26 -9.76 -5.75 -9.66
C LEU A 26 -9.04 -6.95 -9.03
N ASP A 27 -9.04 -8.09 -9.72
CA ASP A 27 -8.28 -9.29 -9.31
C ASP A 27 -6.77 -9.03 -9.37
N ILE A 28 -6.27 -8.43 -10.46
CA ILE A 28 -4.86 -8.03 -10.57
C ILE A 28 -4.46 -7.07 -9.41
N MET A 29 -5.34 -6.13 -9.07
CA MET A 29 -5.09 -5.22 -7.94
C MET A 29 -5.03 -5.95 -6.60
N ALA A 30 -5.91 -6.93 -6.37
CA ALA A 30 -5.90 -7.74 -5.16
C ALA A 30 -4.59 -8.52 -5.03
N ASP A 31 -4.13 -9.16 -6.10
CA ASP A 31 -2.87 -9.93 -6.14
C ASP A 31 -1.67 -9.04 -5.82
N ILE A 32 -1.57 -7.86 -6.43
CA ILE A 32 -0.48 -6.90 -6.14
C ILE A 32 -0.47 -6.51 -4.66
N LEU A 33 -1.63 -6.27 -4.05
CA LEU A 33 -1.72 -5.89 -2.64
C LEU A 33 -1.28 -7.02 -1.71
N ILE A 34 -1.62 -8.27 -2.04
CA ILE A 34 -1.20 -9.47 -1.31
C ILE A 34 0.32 -9.64 -1.42
N LEU A 35 0.86 -9.64 -2.64
CA LEU A 35 2.30 -9.76 -2.90
C LEU A 35 3.10 -8.67 -2.18
N ARG A 36 2.62 -7.43 -2.18
CA ARG A 36 3.26 -6.33 -1.46
C ARG A 36 3.24 -6.54 0.06
N LYS A 37 2.21 -7.20 0.60
CA LYS A 37 2.15 -7.54 2.03
C LYS A 37 3.13 -8.66 2.36
N GLU A 38 3.19 -9.70 1.55
CA GLU A 38 4.14 -10.80 1.69
C GLU A 38 5.58 -10.31 1.64
N TYR A 39 5.91 -9.50 0.64
CA TYR A 39 7.22 -8.87 0.51
C TYR A 39 7.61 -8.11 1.79
N ARG A 40 6.73 -7.23 2.29
CA ARG A 40 6.99 -6.49 3.54
C ARG A 40 7.08 -7.36 4.79
N ASN A 41 6.39 -8.51 4.83
CA ASN A 41 6.52 -9.46 5.94
C ASN A 41 7.83 -10.23 5.87
N SER A 42 8.33 -10.51 4.66
CA SER A 42 9.58 -11.23 4.43
C SER A 42 10.83 -10.36 4.59
N MET A 43 10.67 -9.04 4.55
CA MET A 43 11.76 -8.09 4.74
C MET A 43 12.17 -7.96 6.19
N LYS A 44 13.47 -8.20 6.45
CA LYS A 44 14.11 -8.03 7.76
C LYS A 44 14.56 -6.60 8.03
N ASP A 45 14.89 -5.83 6.98
CA ASP A 45 15.35 -4.46 7.06
C ASP A 45 14.40 -3.49 6.35
N SER A 46 14.25 -2.28 6.90
CA SER A 46 13.43 -1.22 6.30
C SER A 46 14.02 -0.77 4.97
N ILE A 47 13.24 -0.85 3.88
CA ILE A 47 13.62 -0.33 2.54
C ILE A 47 13.87 1.18 2.56
N PHE A 48 13.25 1.87 3.51
CA PHE A 48 13.49 3.28 3.77
C PHE A 48 14.25 3.39 5.09
N SER A 49 15.57 3.24 5.03
CA SER A 49 16.43 3.91 6.01
C SER A 49 16.39 5.39 5.65
N VAL A 50 15.32 6.07 6.04
CA VAL A 50 15.33 7.53 6.04
C VAL A 50 16.34 7.89 7.11
N GLU A 51 17.51 8.39 6.71
CA GLU A 51 18.45 8.99 7.66
C GLU A 51 17.65 9.95 8.55
N GLU A 52 17.64 9.71 9.86
CA GLU A 52 16.85 10.46 10.82
C GLU A 52 17.14 11.98 10.76
N ASN A 53 18.35 12.34 10.31
CA ASN A 53 18.79 13.71 9.98
C ASN A 53 18.00 14.41 8.86
N LEU A 54 17.31 13.67 7.99
CA LEU A 54 16.46 14.24 6.92
C LEU A 54 15.04 14.56 7.43
N ILE A 55 14.58 13.91 8.50
CA ILE A 55 13.25 14.15 9.09
C ILE A 55 13.26 15.46 9.89
N THR A 56 14.31 15.71 10.67
CA THR A 56 14.47 16.94 11.46
C THR A 56 14.63 18.17 10.56
N LYS A 57 15.31 18.03 9.42
CA LYS A 57 15.51 19.12 8.45
C LYS A 57 14.24 19.44 7.64
N LYS A 58 13.31 18.50 7.52
CA LYS A 58 12.06 18.67 6.76
C LYS A 58 10.93 19.32 7.56
N ASN A 59 10.91 19.20 8.90
CA ASN A 59 9.89 19.86 9.73
C ASN A 59 10.01 21.40 9.78
N GLY A 60 11.09 21.98 9.25
CA GLY A 60 11.26 23.44 9.11
C GLY A 60 10.82 24.03 7.76
N GLY A 61 10.50 23.21 6.76
CA GLY A 61 10.25 23.71 5.40
C GLY A 61 9.27 22.85 4.62
N ARG A 62 8.08 23.41 4.37
CA ARG A 62 7.05 22.85 3.49
C ARG A 62 7.64 22.35 2.17
N ALA A 63 7.52 21.06 1.90
CA ALA A 63 7.41 20.54 0.54
C ALA A 63 6.64 19.19 0.57
N PRO A 64 5.54 19.06 -0.19
CA PRO A 64 4.87 17.77 -0.38
C PRO A 64 5.78 16.87 -1.22
N LEU A 65 5.84 15.58 -0.87
CA LEU A 65 6.56 14.59 -1.67
C LEU A 65 5.67 14.22 -2.85
N ASN A 66 6.06 14.66 -4.04
CA ASN A 66 5.67 14.03 -5.30
C ASN A 66 6.57 12.81 -5.53
#